data_AF-A0A3L7YRG8-F1
#
_entry.id   AF-A0A3L7YRG8-F1
#
_cell.length_a   1.000
_cell.length_b   1.000
_cell.length_c   1.000
_cell.angle_alpha   90.00
_cell.angle_beta   90.00
_cell.angle_gamma   90.00
#
_symmetry.space_group_name_H-M   'P 1'
#
loop_
_entity.id
_entity.type
_entity.pdbx_description
1 polymer ?
#
loop_
_entity_poly.entity_id
_entity_poly.type
_entity_poly.pdbx_seq_one_letter_code
_entity_poly.pdbx_strand_id
1 'polypeptide(L)'
;MTSRSTSSAERSASAKRRAFSEVREAPSILRASCIQLSIEAIVYRDRVVGEQRQGVIGGHEAILVGEHVALRPHSTETLPALKRWYADPELVRLARHRNEPLTGDEVERLVRERFTTAQMLAFALYERIGPAEQLIGSCTLANLDIENGAASFHLMIGEPAARGRGLGSEATRLVTQFAFEALGLHRISLTLFAFNEAALRCYTKAGFTEEGRMRDAITRDGRRWDEIQMGLLATDAP
;
A
#
# COMPACT_ATOMS: atom_id res chain seq x y z
N MET A 1 -47.10 2.48 5.57
CA MET A 1 -45.90 1.97 6.29
C MET A 1 -45.01 1.27 5.27
N THR A 2 -44.03 1.96 4.73
CA THR A 2 -43.03 1.37 3.82
C THR A 2 -41.66 1.55 4.46
N SER A 3 -41.14 0.48 5.05
CA SER A 3 -39.81 0.42 5.62
C SER A 3 -38.78 0.45 4.49
N ARG A 4 -37.99 1.53 4.42
CA ARG A 4 -36.80 1.59 3.58
C ARG A 4 -35.75 0.65 4.15
N SER A 5 -35.52 -0.50 3.51
CA SER A 5 -34.33 -1.30 3.75
C SER A 5 -33.13 -0.57 3.14
N THR A 6 -32.35 0.11 3.97
CA THR A 6 -31.01 0.59 3.56
C THR A 6 -30.14 -0.60 3.23
N SER A 7 -29.42 -0.55 2.11
CA SER A 7 -28.60 -1.66 1.64
C SER A 7 -27.44 -1.92 2.61
N SER A 8 -26.92 -3.15 2.67
CA SER A 8 -25.76 -3.52 3.49
C SER A 8 -24.54 -2.61 3.23
N ALA A 9 -24.35 -2.18 1.98
CA ALA A 9 -23.30 -1.25 1.57
C ALA A 9 -23.47 0.16 2.16
N GLU A 10 -24.70 0.68 2.21
CA GLU A 10 -25.01 2.01 2.78
C GLU A 10 -24.84 2.02 4.30
N ARG A 11 -25.19 0.91 4.98
CA ARG A 11 -24.92 0.74 6.42
C ARG A 11 -23.42 0.68 6.72
N SER A 12 -22.65 0.00 5.88
CA SER A 12 -21.19 -0.08 5.99
C SER A 12 -20.51 1.28 5.74
N ALA A 13 -20.96 2.04 4.75
CA ALA A 13 -20.46 3.38 4.46
C ALA A 13 -20.81 4.41 5.56
N SER A 14 -22.00 4.30 6.16
CA SER A 14 -22.44 5.14 7.28
C SER A 14 -21.67 4.84 8.57
N ALA A 15 -21.43 3.57 8.88
CA ALA A 15 -20.61 3.16 10.03
C ALA A 15 -19.15 3.60 9.88
N LYS A 16 -18.59 3.52 8.67
CA LYS A 16 -17.24 4.05 8.34
C LYS A 16 -17.16 5.55 8.63
N ARG A 17 -18.09 6.36 8.11
CA ARG A 17 -18.10 7.82 8.34
C ARG A 17 -18.16 8.20 9.82
N ARG A 18 -18.92 7.44 10.62
CA ARG A 18 -19.07 7.68 12.06
C ARG A 18 -17.82 7.31 12.87
N ALA A 19 -17.18 6.19 12.55
CA ALA A 19 -15.91 5.80 13.17
C ALA A 19 -14.80 6.82 12.85
N PHE A 20 -14.75 7.34 11.62
CA PHE A 20 -13.75 8.35 11.22
C PHE A 20 -13.94 9.71 11.90
N SER A 21 -15.19 10.14 12.15
CA SER A 21 -15.42 11.37 12.92
C SER A 21 -14.96 11.25 14.37
N GLU A 22 -15.14 10.08 14.99
CA GLU A 22 -14.78 9.84 16.39
C GLU A 22 -13.25 9.77 16.59
N VAL A 23 -12.49 9.23 15.64
CA VAL A 23 -11.01 9.21 15.66
C VAL A 23 -10.43 10.64 15.61
N ARG A 24 -11.03 11.52 14.80
CA ARG A 24 -10.52 12.88 14.55
C ARG A 24 -10.70 13.80 15.77
N GLU A 25 -11.74 13.59 16.55
CA GLU A 25 -12.06 14.38 17.76
C GLU A 25 -11.44 13.80 19.05
N ALA A 26 -10.88 12.59 19.01
CA ALA A 26 -10.26 11.97 20.19
C ALA A 26 -8.97 12.69 20.64
N PRO A 27 -8.72 12.81 21.96
CA PRO A 27 -7.42 13.22 22.52
C PRO A 27 -6.27 12.30 22.04
N SER A 28 -5.05 12.82 21.93
CA SER A 28 -3.89 12.13 21.32
C SER A 28 -3.64 10.70 21.86
N ILE A 29 -3.84 10.47 23.16
CA ILE A 29 -3.65 9.15 23.79
C ILE A 29 -4.73 8.13 23.43
N LEU A 30 -5.94 8.59 23.07
CA LEU A 30 -7.05 7.74 22.63
C LEU A 30 -7.05 7.53 21.11
N ARG A 31 -6.39 8.42 20.35
CA ARG A 31 -6.26 8.27 18.89
C ARG A 31 -5.54 6.98 18.50
N ALA A 32 -4.45 6.62 19.18
CA ALA A 32 -3.74 5.36 18.90
C ALA A 32 -4.64 4.13 19.08
N SER A 33 -5.45 4.09 20.15
CA SER A 33 -6.42 3.01 20.37
C SER A 33 -7.55 3.00 19.35
N CYS A 34 -8.06 4.18 18.94
CA CYS A 34 -9.11 4.27 17.92
C CYS A 34 -8.59 3.90 16.51
N ILE A 35 -7.35 4.24 16.19
CA ILE A 35 -6.66 3.83 14.96
C ILE A 35 -6.43 2.32 14.97
N GLN A 36 -5.94 1.77 16.08
CA GLN A 36 -5.76 0.32 16.23
C GLN A 36 -7.08 -0.42 16.04
N LEU A 37 -8.18 0.04 16.65
CA LEU A 37 -9.50 -0.55 16.46
C LEU A 37 -10.02 -0.39 15.02
N SER A 38 -9.71 0.72 14.34
CA SER A 38 -10.08 0.95 12.94
C SER A 38 -9.30 0.01 12.01
N ILE A 39 -8.00 -0.19 12.27
CA ILE A 39 -7.16 -1.13 11.55
C ILE A 39 -7.60 -2.55 11.86
N GLU A 40 -7.85 -2.91 13.11
CA GLU A 40 -8.38 -4.24 13.45
C GLU A 40 -9.76 -4.47 12.84
N ALA A 41 -10.63 -3.47 12.76
CA ALA A 41 -11.90 -3.59 12.04
C ALA A 41 -11.73 -3.66 10.51
N ILE A 42 -10.68 -3.04 9.96
CA ILE A 42 -10.34 -3.09 8.53
C ILE A 42 -9.69 -4.43 8.18
N VAL A 43 -8.76 -4.92 9.00
CA VAL A 43 -7.86 -6.09 8.79
C VAL A 43 -8.44 -7.39 9.38
N TYR A 44 -9.33 -7.29 10.37
CA TYR A 44 -9.85 -8.43 11.13
C TYR A 44 -11.35 -8.34 11.38
N ARG A 45 -12.11 -7.78 10.42
CA ARG A 45 -13.58 -7.92 10.47
C ARG A 45 -13.91 -9.42 10.47
N ASP A 46 -14.32 -9.88 11.65
CA ASP A 46 -14.51 -11.26 12.09
C ASP A 46 -13.23 -11.99 12.56
N ARG A 47 -13.05 -12.04 13.90
CA ARG A 47 -12.33 -13.14 14.55
C ARG A 47 -13.05 -14.45 14.20
N VAL A 48 -12.61 -15.13 13.15
CA VAL A 48 -12.72 -16.59 13.05
C VAL A 48 -11.39 -17.12 12.53
N VAL A 49 -10.61 -17.70 13.45
CA VAL A 49 -9.73 -18.82 13.09
C VAL A 49 -10.67 -19.93 12.64
N GLY A 50 -10.84 -20.07 11.33
CA GLY A 50 -11.74 -21.04 10.71
C GLY A 50 -12.34 -20.45 9.43
N GLU A 51 -11.89 -20.98 8.29
CA GLU A 51 -12.34 -20.65 6.93
C GLU A 51 -11.83 -19.30 6.39
N GLN A 52 -10.70 -19.37 5.69
CA GLN A 52 -10.34 -18.37 4.69
C GLN A 52 -11.53 -18.17 3.74
N ARG A 53 -12.11 -16.96 3.69
CA ARG A 53 -13.06 -16.61 2.64
C ARG A 53 -12.36 -16.84 1.30
N GLN A 54 -12.85 -17.80 0.52
CA GLN A 54 -12.27 -18.20 -0.75
C GLN A 54 -11.98 -16.95 -1.62
N GLY A 55 -10.70 -16.70 -1.93
CA GLY A 55 -10.29 -15.77 -2.98
C GLY A 55 -9.50 -14.54 -2.55
N VAL A 56 -9.63 -14.02 -1.33
CA VAL A 56 -8.88 -12.82 -0.88
C VAL A 56 -7.59 -13.22 -0.14
N ILE A 57 -6.47 -12.60 -0.52
CA ILE A 57 -5.16 -12.74 0.13
C ILE A 57 -4.82 -11.38 0.76
N GLY A 58 -5.12 -11.22 2.04
CA GLY A 58 -5.02 -9.93 2.71
C GLY A 58 -6.12 -9.78 3.74
N GLY A 59 -5.79 -9.43 4.98
CA GLY A 59 -6.81 -9.24 6.02
C GLY A 59 -7.78 -8.07 5.76
N HIS A 60 -7.49 -7.18 4.82
CA HIS A 60 -8.26 -5.93 4.64
C HIS A 60 -9.21 -5.92 3.44
N GLU A 61 -10.31 -5.16 3.56
CA GLU A 61 -11.33 -4.97 2.51
C GLU A 61 -11.30 -3.56 1.87
N ALA A 62 -10.22 -2.80 2.06
CA ALA A 62 -10.16 -1.42 1.59
C ALA A 62 -10.01 -1.37 0.05
N ILE A 63 -10.89 -0.61 -0.59
CA ILE A 63 -10.85 -0.33 -2.03
C ILE A 63 -10.68 1.18 -2.21
N LEU A 64 -9.64 1.60 -2.90
CA LEU A 64 -9.34 3.00 -3.22
C LEU A 64 -9.49 3.20 -4.71
N VAL A 65 -10.24 4.22 -5.13
CA VAL A 65 -10.52 4.46 -6.55
C VAL A 65 -10.12 5.88 -6.88
N GLY A 66 -9.20 6.01 -7.83
CA GLY A 66 -8.82 7.28 -8.45
C GLY A 66 -9.43 7.43 -9.84
N GLU A 67 -8.87 8.38 -10.57
CA GLU A 67 -9.22 8.70 -11.95
C GLU A 67 -8.77 7.60 -12.90
N HIS A 68 -7.49 7.22 -12.83
CA HIS A 68 -6.89 6.23 -13.75
C HIS A 68 -6.53 4.91 -13.08
N VAL A 69 -6.56 4.84 -11.76
CA VAL A 69 -6.19 3.62 -11.02
C VAL A 69 -7.22 3.20 -9.97
N ALA A 70 -7.24 1.92 -9.64
CA ALA A 70 -7.91 1.38 -8.46
C ALA A 70 -6.95 0.52 -7.66
N LEU A 71 -7.02 0.61 -6.34
CA LEU A 71 -6.33 -0.26 -5.42
C LEU A 71 -7.34 -1.16 -4.72
N ARG A 72 -7.05 -2.46 -4.67
CA ARG A 72 -7.91 -3.48 -4.06
C ARG A 72 -7.08 -4.42 -3.20
N PRO A 73 -7.69 -5.18 -2.28
CA PRO A 73 -7.01 -6.28 -1.63
C PRO A 73 -6.46 -7.25 -2.66
N HIS A 74 -5.30 -7.84 -2.38
CA HIS A 74 -4.80 -8.92 -3.21
C HIS A 74 -5.77 -10.10 -3.18
N SER A 75 -5.86 -10.82 -4.30
CA SER A 75 -6.62 -12.07 -4.42
C SER A 75 -5.71 -13.16 -4.96
N THR A 76 -6.17 -14.41 -4.92
CA THR A 76 -5.48 -15.54 -5.56
C THR A 76 -5.21 -15.32 -7.05
N GLU A 77 -6.06 -14.54 -7.72
CA GLU A 77 -5.91 -14.17 -9.13
C GLU A 77 -4.73 -13.21 -9.38
N THR A 78 -4.25 -12.51 -8.35
CA THR A 78 -3.09 -11.61 -8.48
C THR A 78 -1.76 -12.36 -8.43
N LEU A 79 -1.75 -13.59 -7.88
CA LEU A 79 -0.54 -14.36 -7.64
C LEU A 79 0.27 -14.67 -8.91
N PRO A 80 -0.32 -15.06 -10.06
CA PRO A 80 0.43 -15.28 -11.29
C PRO A 80 1.19 -14.03 -11.77
N ALA A 81 0.60 -12.83 -11.63
CA ALA A 81 1.26 -11.58 -11.98
C ALA A 81 2.41 -11.26 -11.02
N LEU A 82 2.18 -11.40 -9.70
CA LEU A 82 3.22 -11.25 -8.69
C LEU A 82 4.41 -12.18 -8.96
N LYS A 83 4.17 -13.45 -9.29
CA LYS A 83 5.23 -14.41 -9.67
C LYS A 83 6.06 -13.92 -10.85
N ARG A 84 5.41 -13.43 -11.91
CA ARG A 84 6.12 -12.85 -13.07
C ARG A 84 6.97 -11.65 -12.68
N TRP A 85 6.42 -10.74 -11.88
CA TRP A 85 7.11 -9.50 -11.49
C TRP A 85 8.29 -9.76 -10.55
N TYR A 86 8.16 -10.67 -9.59
CA TYR A 86 9.28 -11.05 -8.72
C TYR A 86 10.35 -11.88 -9.45
N ALA A 87 10.04 -12.38 -10.65
CA ALA A 87 11.01 -13.02 -11.53
C ALA A 87 11.68 -12.04 -12.51
N ASP A 88 11.20 -10.80 -12.63
CA ASP A 88 11.72 -9.78 -13.56
C ASP A 88 13.03 -9.18 -13.02
N PRO A 89 14.18 -9.36 -13.71
CA PRO A 89 15.46 -8.79 -13.30
C PRO A 89 15.44 -7.26 -13.15
N GLU A 90 14.63 -6.53 -13.94
CA GLU A 90 14.53 -5.08 -13.82
C GLU A 90 13.92 -4.67 -12.48
N LEU A 91 12.92 -5.41 -12.00
CA LEU A 91 12.25 -5.16 -10.72
C LEU A 91 13.11 -5.64 -9.55
N VAL A 92 13.77 -6.80 -9.69
CA VAL A 92 14.74 -7.29 -8.68
C VAL A 92 15.91 -6.31 -8.51
N ARG A 93 16.32 -5.62 -9.58
CA ARG A 93 17.35 -4.56 -9.51
C ARG A 93 16.99 -3.44 -8.52
N LEU A 94 15.69 -3.23 -8.28
CA LEU A 94 15.16 -2.19 -7.39
C LEU A 94 14.94 -2.68 -5.95
N ALA A 95 15.17 -3.95 -5.64
CA ALA A 95 14.99 -4.52 -4.31
C ALA A 95 16.27 -4.42 -3.48
N ARG A 96 16.15 -4.06 -2.18
CA ARG A 96 17.31 -3.98 -1.28
C ARG A 96 17.95 -5.32 -0.95
N HIS A 97 17.12 -6.27 -0.54
CA HIS A 97 17.61 -7.51 0.05
C HIS A 97 17.83 -8.63 -0.97
N ARG A 98 17.67 -8.36 -2.27
CA ARG A 98 17.79 -9.38 -3.32
C ARG A 98 18.41 -8.84 -4.59
N ASN A 99 19.31 -9.66 -5.14
CA ASN A 99 19.95 -9.44 -6.44
C ASN A 99 19.54 -10.49 -7.49
N GLU A 100 18.75 -11.48 -7.09
CA GLU A 100 18.34 -12.61 -7.93
C GLU A 100 16.80 -12.76 -7.95
N PRO A 101 16.21 -13.17 -9.09
CA PRO A 101 14.80 -13.53 -9.23
C PRO A 101 14.32 -14.53 -8.19
N LEU A 102 13.07 -14.39 -7.73
CA LEU A 102 12.44 -15.38 -6.87
C LEU A 102 11.96 -16.59 -7.66
N THR A 103 12.06 -17.77 -7.05
CA THR A 103 11.33 -18.95 -7.50
C THR A 103 9.83 -18.81 -7.19
N GLY A 104 8.99 -19.57 -7.90
CA GLY A 104 7.53 -19.53 -7.71
C GLY A 104 7.10 -19.79 -6.26
N ASP A 105 7.74 -20.73 -5.58
CA ASP A 105 7.43 -21.11 -4.19
C ASP A 105 7.88 -20.03 -3.19
N GLU A 106 9.02 -19.38 -3.44
CA GLU A 106 9.45 -18.23 -2.64
C GLU A 106 8.48 -17.05 -2.75
N VAL A 107 7.93 -16.80 -3.94
CA VAL A 107 6.91 -15.76 -4.12
C VAL A 107 5.65 -16.10 -3.34
N GLU A 108 5.17 -17.34 -3.41
CA GLU A 108 3.98 -17.75 -2.65
C GLU A 108 4.17 -17.58 -1.15
N ARG A 109 5.33 -17.98 -0.63
CA ARG A 109 5.66 -17.80 0.78
C ARG A 109 5.73 -16.32 1.16
N LEU A 110 6.40 -15.51 0.35
CA LEU A 110 6.51 -14.07 0.58
C LEU A 110 5.14 -13.38 0.53
N VAL A 111 4.29 -13.74 -0.43
CA VAL A 111 2.92 -13.23 -0.56
C VAL A 111 2.10 -13.60 0.66
N ARG A 112 2.19 -14.86 1.11
CA ARG A 112 1.51 -15.33 2.33
C ARG A 112 1.97 -14.51 3.53
N GLU A 113 3.27 -14.47 3.81
CA GLU A 113 3.84 -13.75 4.96
C GLU A 113 3.47 -12.27 4.94
N ARG A 114 3.59 -11.59 3.79
CA ARG A 114 3.31 -10.16 3.67
C ARG A 114 1.83 -9.83 3.81
N PHE A 115 0.95 -10.67 3.28
CA PHE A 115 -0.48 -10.35 3.20
C PHE A 115 -1.27 -10.89 4.39
N THR A 116 -0.69 -11.74 5.24
CA THR A 116 -1.34 -12.21 6.48
C THR A 116 -0.80 -11.56 7.75
N THR A 117 0.23 -10.72 7.68
CA THR A 117 0.81 -10.07 8.87
C THR A 117 0.07 -8.79 9.24
N ALA A 118 -0.23 -8.61 10.53
CA ALA A 118 -0.97 -7.46 11.07
C ALA A 118 -0.33 -6.08 10.77
N GLN A 119 0.99 -6.06 10.55
CA GLN A 119 1.79 -4.85 10.37
C GLN A 119 1.91 -4.40 8.90
N MET A 120 1.17 -5.04 7.99
CA MET A 120 1.20 -4.72 6.56
C MET A 120 -0.21 -4.60 5.96
N LEU A 121 -0.41 -3.58 5.12
CA LEU A 121 -1.58 -3.44 4.25
C LEU A 121 -1.09 -3.39 2.80
N ALA A 122 -1.34 -4.48 2.06
CA ALA A 122 -0.94 -4.60 0.67
C ALA A 122 -2.13 -4.52 -0.28
N PHE A 123 -1.99 -3.74 -1.35
CA PHE A 123 -3.00 -3.50 -2.36
C PHE A 123 -2.50 -3.96 -3.73
N ALA A 124 -3.34 -4.69 -4.45
CA ALA A 124 -3.21 -4.88 -5.89
C ALA A 124 -3.60 -3.58 -6.60
N LEU A 125 -2.74 -3.10 -7.50
CA LEU A 125 -2.92 -1.87 -8.25
C LEU A 125 -3.41 -2.19 -9.67
N TYR A 126 -4.59 -1.67 -10.00
CA TYR A 126 -5.22 -1.82 -11.30
C TYR A 126 -5.21 -0.48 -12.05
N GLU A 127 -4.87 -0.53 -13.34
CA GLU A 127 -5.12 0.54 -14.29
C GLU A 127 -6.57 0.46 -14.78
N ARG A 128 -7.24 1.61 -14.89
CA ARG A 128 -8.66 1.74 -15.26
C ARG A 128 -8.89 2.46 -16.59
N ILE A 129 -7.85 2.57 -17.40
CA ILE A 129 -7.92 3.20 -18.72
C ILE A 129 -8.32 2.14 -19.75
N GLY A 130 -9.48 2.33 -20.40
CA GLY A 130 -9.98 1.43 -21.44
C GLY A 130 -11.14 0.53 -20.99
N PRO A 131 -11.49 -0.50 -21.77
CA PRO A 131 -12.72 -1.27 -21.58
C PRO A 131 -12.67 -2.25 -20.40
N ALA A 132 -11.48 -2.59 -19.93
CA ALA A 132 -11.28 -3.52 -18.81
C ALA A 132 -10.13 -3.03 -17.94
N GLU A 133 -10.28 -3.21 -16.63
CA GLU A 133 -9.21 -2.91 -15.68
C GLU A 133 -8.09 -3.95 -15.79
N GLN A 134 -6.85 -3.49 -15.68
CA GLN A 134 -5.67 -4.34 -15.83
C GLN A 134 -4.83 -4.28 -14.56
N LEU A 135 -4.46 -5.45 -14.02
CA LEU A 135 -3.54 -5.53 -12.89
C LEU A 135 -2.13 -5.10 -13.35
N ILE A 136 -1.63 -3.99 -12.81
CA ILE A 136 -0.35 -3.40 -13.25
C ILE A 136 0.72 -3.35 -12.16
N GLY A 137 0.35 -3.53 -10.89
CA GLY A 137 1.32 -3.43 -9.80
C GLY A 137 0.80 -3.79 -8.42
N SER A 138 1.57 -3.37 -7.42
CA SER A 138 1.22 -3.51 -6.00
C SER A 138 1.71 -2.30 -5.21
N CYS A 139 0.93 -1.90 -4.20
CA CYS A 139 1.29 -0.92 -3.19
C CYS A 139 1.27 -1.57 -1.82
N THR A 140 2.14 -1.16 -0.91
CA THR A 140 2.14 -1.70 0.45
C THR A 140 2.46 -0.60 1.46
N LEU A 141 1.64 -0.50 2.50
CA LEU A 141 2.02 0.13 3.76
C LEU A 141 2.58 -0.98 4.66
N ALA A 142 3.83 -0.85 5.06
CA ALA A 142 4.54 -1.81 5.90
C ALA A 142 5.04 -1.12 7.18
N ASN A 143 5.49 -1.93 8.14
CA ASN A 143 5.99 -1.44 9.43
C ASN A 143 5.00 -0.48 10.09
N LEU A 144 3.71 -0.84 10.09
CA LEU A 144 2.67 -0.04 10.73
C LEU A 144 2.99 0.12 12.22
N ASP A 145 3.34 1.35 12.60
CA ASP A 145 3.58 1.79 13.96
C ASP A 145 2.41 2.68 14.37
N ILE A 146 1.41 2.04 14.98
CA ILE A 146 0.15 2.69 15.31
C ILE A 146 0.29 3.65 16.48
N GLU A 147 1.21 3.35 17.39
CA GLU A 147 1.50 4.20 18.56
C GLU A 147 2.08 5.55 18.11
N ASN A 148 2.98 5.54 17.13
CA ASN A 148 3.59 6.75 16.59
C ASN A 148 2.87 7.30 15.34
N GLY A 149 1.83 6.61 14.86
CA GLY A 149 1.10 7.00 13.65
C GLY A 149 2.00 7.01 12.41
N ALA A 150 2.83 5.99 12.23
CA ALA A 150 3.81 5.93 11.16
C ALA A 150 3.71 4.64 10.34
N ALA A 151 4.12 4.71 9.07
CA ALA A 151 4.33 3.54 8.23
C ALA A 151 5.41 3.78 7.17
N SER A 152 5.90 2.68 6.59
CA SER A 152 6.73 2.69 5.39
C SER A 152 5.89 2.38 4.15
N PHE A 153 6.07 3.13 3.07
CA PHE A 153 5.37 2.92 1.80
C PHE A 153 6.26 2.26 0.76
N HIS A 154 5.70 1.30 0.03
CA HIS A 154 6.34 0.61 -1.08
C HIS A 154 5.40 0.59 -2.28
N LEU A 155 5.95 0.86 -3.46
CA LEU A 155 5.26 0.78 -4.74
C LEU A 155 6.05 -0.08 -5.71
N MET A 156 5.36 -0.95 -6.43
CA MET A 156 5.88 -1.68 -7.58
C MET A 156 4.91 -1.54 -8.75
N ILE A 157 5.40 -1.01 -9.88
CA ILE A 157 4.71 -1.10 -11.17
C ILE A 157 5.33 -2.25 -11.94
N GLY A 158 4.66 -3.40 -11.87
CA GLY A 158 5.13 -4.65 -12.44
C GLY A 158 5.11 -4.63 -13.97
N GLU A 159 4.00 -4.17 -14.55
CA GLU A 159 3.83 -4.15 -16.01
C GLU A 159 4.65 -3.02 -16.67
N PRO A 160 5.60 -3.33 -17.57
CA PRO A 160 6.44 -2.32 -18.22
C PRO A 160 5.66 -1.23 -18.95
N ALA A 161 4.56 -1.60 -19.62
CA ALA A 161 3.69 -0.68 -20.37
C ALA A 161 2.95 0.33 -19.48
N ALA A 162 2.89 0.11 -18.16
CA ALA A 162 2.28 1.01 -17.19
C ALA A 162 3.29 2.02 -16.59
N ARG A 163 4.60 1.80 -16.78
CA ARG A 163 5.66 2.64 -16.20
C ARG A 163 5.72 3.99 -16.91
N GLY A 164 6.12 5.03 -16.19
CA GLY A 164 6.31 6.38 -16.76
C GLY A 164 5.02 7.15 -17.11
N ARG A 165 3.84 6.58 -16.89
CA ARG A 165 2.53 7.15 -17.26
C ARG A 165 1.82 7.92 -16.14
N GLY A 166 2.48 8.15 -15.01
CA GLY A 166 1.91 8.86 -13.85
C GLY A 166 1.02 8.02 -12.93
N LEU A 167 0.68 6.78 -13.31
CA LEU A 167 -0.17 5.87 -12.53
C LEU A 167 0.39 5.59 -11.12
N GLY A 168 1.71 5.45 -11.00
CA GLY A 168 2.37 5.28 -9.71
C GLY A 168 2.22 6.48 -8.76
N SER A 169 2.27 7.71 -9.30
CA SER A 169 2.08 8.91 -8.48
C SER A 169 0.64 9.04 -7.99
N GLU A 170 -0.34 8.70 -8.84
CA GLU A 170 -1.75 8.69 -8.45
C GLU A 170 -2.02 7.62 -7.39
N ALA A 171 -1.52 6.41 -7.59
CA ALA A 171 -1.62 5.32 -6.61
C ALA A 171 -0.99 5.69 -5.27
N THR A 172 0.19 6.34 -5.30
CA THR A 172 0.87 6.81 -4.09
C THR A 172 -0.01 7.79 -3.33
N ARG A 173 -0.57 8.82 -4.01
CA ARG A 173 -1.46 9.80 -3.37
C ARG A 173 -2.70 9.16 -2.75
N LEU A 174 -3.34 8.22 -3.43
CA LEU A 174 -4.51 7.52 -2.90
C LEU A 174 -4.18 6.75 -1.63
N VAL A 175 -3.05 6.03 -1.59
CA VAL A 175 -2.66 5.24 -0.42
C VAL A 175 -2.22 6.15 0.73
N THR A 176 -1.48 7.23 0.47
CA THR A 176 -1.08 8.16 1.53
C THR A 176 -2.27 8.94 2.08
N GLN A 177 -3.22 9.34 1.23
CA GLN A 177 -4.47 9.95 1.67
C GLN A 177 -5.28 8.99 2.55
N PHE A 178 -5.42 7.73 2.13
CA PHE A 178 -6.03 6.70 2.95
C PHE A 178 -5.30 6.52 4.30
N ALA A 179 -3.97 6.51 4.30
CA ALA A 179 -3.19 6.39 5.52
C ALA A 179 -3.44 7.55 6.50
N PHE A 180 -3.51 8.80 6.01
CA PHE A 180 -3.74 9.95 6.87
C PHE A 180 -5.19 10.11 7.30
N GLU A 181 -6.13 9.99 6.36
CA GLU A 181 -7.55 10.25 6.62
C GLU A 181 -8.24 9.07 7.31
N ALA A 182 -7.98 7.84 6.82
CA ALA A 182 -8.66 6.67 7.33
C ALA A 182 -7.87 6.01 8.46
N LEU A 183 -6.57 5.83 8.29
CA LEU A 183 -5.76 5.21 9.35
C LEU A 183 -5.28 6.21 10.40
N GLY A 184 -5.55 7.51 10.24
CA GLY A 184 -5.15 8.53 11.20
C GLY A 184 -3.63 8.62 11.41
N LEU A 185 -2.84 8.09 10.48
CA LEU A 185 -1.39 8.16 10.56
C LEU A 185 -0.94 9.62 10.45
N HIS A 186 0.17 9.94 11.09
CA HIS A 186 0.81 11.24 11.01
C HIS A 186 1.87 11.29 9.89
N ARG A 187 2.53 10.16 9.60
CA ARG A 187 3.72 10.14 8.76
C ARG A 187 3.83 8.89 7.90
N ILE A 188 4.25 9.09 6.66
CA ILE A 188 4.64 8.01 5.75
C ILE A 188 6.08 8.23 5.31
N SER A 189 6.88 7.17 5.38
CA SER A 189 8.28 7.17 4.96
C SER A 189 8.51 6.19 3.82
N LEU A 190 9.55 6.40 3.03
CA LEU A 190 9.99 5.44 2.02
C LEU A 190 11.50 5.56 1.76
N THR A 191 12.05 4.54 1.11
CA THR A 191 13.42 4.54 0.61
C THR A 191 13.45 4.19 -0.86
N LEU A 192 14.44 4.72 -1.57
CA LEU A 192 14.73 4.38 -2.95
C LEU A 192 16.23 4.48 -3.23
N PHE A 193 16.73 3.72 -4.19
CA PHE A 193 18.11 3.89 -4.64
C PHE A 193 18.25 5.11 -5.54
N ALA A 194 19.39 5.80 -5.44
CA ALA A 194 19.63 7.05 -6.18
C ALA A 194 19.59 6.88 -7.70
N PHE A 195 19.87 5.69 -8.23
CA PHE A 195 19.72 5.40 -9.66
C PHE A 195 18.26 5.20 -10.13
N ASN A 196 17.30 5.07 -9.21
CA ASN A 196 15.89 4.90 -9.53
C ASN A 196 15.20 6.26 -9.67
N GLU A 197 15.60 7.01 -10.69
CA GLU A 197 15.07 8.36 -10.94
C GLU A 197 13.55 8.36 -11.21
N ALA A 198 13.02 7.26 -11.74
CA ALA A 198 11.58 7.12 -11.96
C ALA A 198 10.80 7.13 -10.64
N ALA A 199 11.28 6.40 -9.63
CA ALA A 199 10.71 6.43 -8.29
C ALA A 199 10.89 7.81 -7.63
N LEU A 200 12.06 8.43 -7.77
CA LEU A 200 12.31 9.78 -7.22
C LEU A 200 11.28 10.77 -7.77
N ARG A 201 11.13 10.85 -9.10
CA ARG A 201 10.11 11.70 -9.74
C ARG A 201 8.68 11.34 -9.31
N CYS A 202 8.39 10.04 -9.17
CA CYS A 202 7.08 9.56 -8.76
C CYS A 202 6.71 10.08 -7.36
N TYR A 203 7.62 9.93 -6.39
CA TYR A 203 7.39 10.30 -4.99
C TYR A 203 7.43 11.81 -4.77
N THR A 204 8.35 12.54 -5.40
CA THR A 204 8.33 14.02 -5.37
C THR A 204 7.01 14.57 -5.90
N LYS A 205 6.48 14.03 -7.01
CA LYS A 205 5.16 14.42 -7.54
C LYS A 205 3.98 14.02 -6.64
N ALA A 206 4.19 13.09 -5.72
CA ALA A 206 3.21 12.69 -4.72
C ALA A 206 3.35 13.49 -3.41
N GLY A 207 4.27 14.46 -3.35
CA GLY A 207 4.45 15.36 -2.20
C GLY A 207 5.56 14.95 -1.24
N PHE A 208 6.24 13.82 -1.46
CA PHE A 208 7.32 13.40 -0.58
C PHE A 208 8.53 14.34 -0.68
N THR A 209 9.13 14.60 0.47
CA THR A 209 10.35 15.41 0.60
C THR A 209 11.53 14.50 0.98
N GLU A 210 12.71 14.79 0.42
CA GLU A 210 13.95 14.11 0.80
C GLU A 210 14.39 14.54 2.21
N GLU A 211 14.68 13.56 3.06
CA GLU A 211 15.05 13.80 4.46
C GLU A 211 16.49 13.36 4.77
N GLY A 212 17.06 12.52 3.92
CA GLY A 212 18.44 12.07 4.08
C GLY A 212 18.90 11.12 2.98
N ARG A 213 20.21 10.87 2.98
CA ARG A 213 20.88 9.92 2.08
C ARG A 213 21.86 9.05 2.83
N MET A 214 21.76 7.74 2.62
CA MET A 214 22.74 6.76 3.06
C MET A 214 23.75 6.58 1.93
N ARG A 215 24.96 7.12 2.11
CA ARG A 215 26.03 7.07 1.10
C ARG A 215 26.51 5.64 0.87
N ASP A 216 26.70 5.24 -0.39
CA ASP A 216 27.22 3.92 -0.78
C ASP A 216 26.46 2.72 -0.17
N ALA A 217 25.16 2.91 0.10
CA ALA A 217 24.32 1.96 0.84
C ALA A 217 24.13 0.61 0.15
N ILE A 218 24.19 0.56 -1.19
CA ILE A 218 24.05 -0.67 -1.96
C ILE A 218 25.08 -0.76 -3.09
N THR A 219 25.50 -1.97 -3.43
CA THR A 219 26.23 -2.25 -4.67
C THR A 219 25.26 -2.78 -5.71
N ARG A 220 25.18 -2.12 -6.87
CA ARG A 220 24.40 -2.60 -8.02
C ARG A 220 25.13 -2.29 -9.32
N ASP A 221 25.11 -3.25 -10.24
CA ASP A 221 25.74 -3.15 -11.55
C ASP A 221 27.23 -2.76 -11.46
N GLY A 222 27.95 -3.37 -10.50
CA GLY A 222 29.38 -3.13 -10.26
C GLY A 222 29.72 -1.78 -9.61
N ARG A 223 28.72 -0.97 -9.23
CA ARG A 223 28.90 0.36 -8.65
C ARG A 223 28.19 0.50 -7.29
N ARG A 224 28.76 1.33 -6.40
CA ARG A 224 28.10 1.75 -5.16
C ARG A 224 27.11 2.89 -5.43
N TRP A 225 25.94 2.80 -4.81
CA TRP A 225 24.87 3.76 -4.95
C TRP A 225 24.31 4.15 -3.59
N ASP A 226 23.93 5.42 -3.48
CA ASP A 226 23.23 5.93 -2.32
C ASP A 226 21.79 5.39 -2.26
N GLU A 227 21.27 5.31 -1.04
CA GLU A 227 19.84 5.16 -0.79
C GLU A 227 19.29 6.48 -0.23
N ILE A 228 18.23 6.97 -0.86
CA ILE A 228 17.55 8.20 -0.52
C ILE A 228 16.39 7.84 0.40
N GLN A 229 16.26 8.56 1.51
CA GLN A 229 15.14 8.50 2.44
C GLN A 229 14.22 9.68 2.17
N MET A 230 12.92 9.41 2.05
CA MET A 230 11.91 10.44 1.87
C MET A 230 10.77 10.26 2.86
N GLY A 231 10.15 11.38 3.23
CA GLY A 231 9.00 11.44 4.13
C GLY A 231 7.88 12.31 3.58
N LEU A 232 6.67 12.03 4.06
CA LEU A 232 5.47 12.82 3.84
C LEU A 232 4.71 12.89 5.17
N LEU A 233 4.40 14.11 5.63
CA LEU A 233 3.57 14.33 6.82
C LEU A 233 2.12 14.56 6.41
N ALA A 234 1.21 14.26 7.33
CA ALA A 234 -0.22 14.56 7.15
C ALA A 234 -0.49 16.06 6.93
N THR A 235 0.41 16.95 7.39
CA THR A 235 0.34 18.40 7.17
C THR A 235 0.81 18.85 5.79
N ASP A 236 1.54 17.99 5.08
CA ASP A 236 2.08 18.25 3.75
C ASP A 236 1.15 17.73 2.65
N ALA A 237 0.23 16.84 3.03
CA ALA A 237 -0.75 16.26 2.13
C ALA A 237 -1.74 17.36 1.65
N PRO A 238 -1.97 17.48 0.34
CA PRO A 238 -2.83 18.52 -0.24
C PRO A 238 -4.31 18.34 0.09
#